data_AF-A0A0R0I751-F1
#
_entry.id   AF-A0A0R0I751-F1
#
_cell.length_a   1.000
_cell.length_b   1.000
_cell.length_c   1.000
_cell.angle_alpha   90.00
_cell.angle_beta   90.00
_cell.angle_gamma   90.00
#
_symmetry.space_group_name_H-M   'P 1'
#
loop_
_entity.id
_entity.type
_entity.pdbx_description
1 polymer ?
#
loop_
_entity_poly.entity_id
_entity_poly.type
_entity_poly.pdbx_seq_one_letter_code
_entity_poly.pdbx_strand_id
1 'polypeptide(L)'
;MHSLLWEAIITKIVAKRMKRRNKKRNLRKKYYEDWSSIPSLPLKAVRRRFSVKCRKKIHRRKKELKKKNFADWSSLPRGILEMVAERLTFIDCLSISKVCTSWNRVLGEELPRWQRHGFPWLLVSDQQNKEIRTCISILENRVWELELSEAYGKYCWGSFCDWLIMVKKIDNFHLEVNLLNPFSGRQISLPLIWNFYHKMVHSGLPSENNFICMLLHSQYCELAFWVPGANSWRKHKLTGEPFEDAVFCNGSFYLLADGFNIWQIDVRSIYSSISKGDDDFGTQSKIETQFLEVQRPEILQEGIILHNHHDYQILRYLVESCGELLLVCRYFSTKQDAVLETLKFEAWQ
;
A
#
# COMPACT_ATOMS: atom_id res chain seq x y z
N MET A 1 -25.19 8.54 15.74
CA MET A 1 -25.46 8.69 14.30
C MET A 1 -24.49 7.91 13.38
N HIS A 2 -23.25 7.61 13.80
CA HIS A 2 -22.24 6.92 12.97
C HIS A 2 -22.50 5.41 12.73
N SER A 3 -23.17 4.69 13.65
CA SER A 3 -23.44 3.25 13.46
C SER A 3 -24.56 2.95 12.45
N LEU A 4 -25.55 3.85 12.34
CA LEU A 4 -26.65 3.71 11.38
C LEU A 4 -26.18 3.90 9.93
N LEU A 5 -25.14 4.72 9.72
CA LEU A 5 -24.55 4.97 8.41
C LEU A 5 -23.72 3.77 7.93
N TRP A 6 -23.01 3.09 8.85
CA TRP A 6 -22.29 1.85 8.60
C TRP A 6 -23.22 0.67 8.28
N GLU A 7 -24.31 0.51 9.04
CA GLU A 7 -25.34 -0.50 8.77
C GLU A 7 -26.05 -0.26 7.43
N ALA A 8 -26.32 1.01 7.07
CA ALA A 8 -26.89 1.36 5.78
C ALA A 8 -25.95 1.05 4.60
N ILE A 9 -24.64 1.23 4.77
CA ILE A 9 -23.62 0.89 3.76
C ILE A 9 -23.53 -0.63 3.59
N ILE A 10 -23.46 -1.39 4.69
CA ILE A 10 -23.45 -2.86 4.66
C ILE A 10 -24.73 -3.38 3.99
N THR A 11 -25.89 -2.84 4.35
CA THR A 11 -27.19 -3.23 3.79
C THR A 11 -27.26 -2.92 2.29
N LYS A 12 -26.77 -1.75 1.84
CA LYS A 12 -26.69 -1.41 0.40
C LYS A 12 -25.73 -2.33 -0.35
N ILE A 13 -24.59 -2.71 0.24
CA ILE A 13 -23.62 -3.66 -0.35
C ILE A 13 -24.25 -5.05 -0.47
N VAL A 14 -24.95 -5.53 0.57
CA VAL A 14 -25.65 -6.82 0.58
C VAL A 14 -26.80 -6.82 -0.43
N ALA A 15 -27.58 -5.74 -0.55
CA ALA A 15 -28.65 -5.62 -1.54
C ALA A 15 -28.12 -5.59 -2.98
N LYS A 16 -27.01 -4.89 -3.23
CA LYS A 16 -26.31 -4.86 -4.53
C LYS A 16 -25.73 -6.26 -4.87
N ARG A 17 -25.27 -6.99 -3.85
CA ARG A 17 -24.81 -8.39 -3.96
C ARG A 17 -25.96 -9.36 -4.26
N MET A 18 -27.13 -9.19 -3.63
CA MET A 18 -28.35 -9.97 -3.88
C MET A 18 -28.88 -9.73 -5.31
N LYS A 19 -28.96 -8.46 -5.76
CA LYS A 19 -29.32 -8.14 -7.16
C LYS A 19 -28.34 -8.72 -8.18
N ARG A 20 -27.02 -8.67 -7.92
CA ARG A 20 -26.00 -9.27 -8.80
C ARG A 20 -26.06 -10.81 -8.81
N ARG A 21 -26.30 -11.45 -7.65
CA ARG A 21 -26.53 -12.90 -7.56
C ARG A 21 -27.80 -13.32 -8.29
N ASN A 22 -28.92 -12.60 -8.12
CA ASN A 22 -30.16 -12.89 -8.84
C ASN A 22 -30.04 -12.61 -10.34
N LYS A 23 -29.29 -11.59 -10.77
CA LYS A 23 -28.98 -11.38 -12.20
C LYS A 23 -28.12 -12.51 -12.77
N LYS A 24 -27.10 -13.00 -12.05
CA LYS A 24 -26.30 -14.20 -12.45
C LYS A 24 -27.13 -15.49 -12.43
N ARG A 25 -28.07 -15.64 -11.50
CA ARG A 25 -28.95 -16.81 -11.38
C ARG A 25 -30.05 -16.80 -12.46
N ASN A 26 -30.57 -15.63 -12.83
CA ASN A 26 -31.46 -15.44 -13.98
C ASN A 26 -30.73 -15.57 -15.32
N LEU A 27 -29.46 -15.11 -15.43
CA LEU A 27 -28.61 -15.42 -16.57
C LEU A 27 -28.37 -16.93 -16.70
N ARG A 28 -28.11 -17.65 -15.59
CA ARG A 28 -28.01 -19.11 -15.60
C ARG A 28 -29.33 -19.80 -15.96
N LYS A 29 -30.49 -19.29 -15.51
CA LYS A 29 -31.81 -19.81 -15.92
C LYS A 29 -32.15 -19.51 -17.38
N LYS A 30 -31.74 -18.36 -17.93
CA LYS A 30 -31.92 -18.03 -19.36
C LYS A 30 -31.08 -18.92 -20.31
N TYR A 31 -30.08 -19.64 -19.77
CA TYR A 31 -29.33 -20.69 -20.48
C TYR A 31 -29.81 -22.12 -20.13
N TYR A 32 -30.86 -22.27 -19.32
CA TYR A 32 -31.40 -23.54 -18.84
C TYR A 32 -32.93 -23.63 -18.90
N GLU A 33 -33.57 -22.83 -19.77
CA GLU A 33 -34.94 -23.09 -20.18
C GLU A 33 -34.94 -23.67 -21.59
N ASP A 34 -35.48 -24.88 -21.64
CA ASP A 34 -35.91 -25.68 -22.78
C ASP A 34 -34.87 -26.44 -23.62
N TRP A 35 -34.16 -27.38 -22.97
CA TRP A 35 -33.46 -28.49 -23.65
C TRP A 35 -34.15 -29.85 -23.43
N SER A 36 -35.34 -29.87 -22.85
CA SER A 36 -36.15 -31.06 -22.57
C SER A 36 -36.87 -31.62 -23.81
N SER A 37 -36.90 -30.87 -24.91
CA SER A 37 -37.68 -31.16 -26.12
C SER A 37 -36.85 -31.54 -27.36
N ILE A 38 -35.53 -31.78 -27.21
CA ILE A 38 -34.64 -32.17 -28.33
C ILE A 38 -34.24 -33.66 -28.19
N PRO A 39 -34.43 -34.50 -29.24
CA PRO A 39 -34.04 -35.91 -29.22
C PRO A 39 -32.58 -36.12 -28.81
N SER A 40 -32.24 -37.22 -28.16
CA SER A 40 -30.95 -37.45 -27.46
C SER A 40 -29.70 -37.63 -28.34
N LEU A 41 -29.85 -37.67 -29.67
CA LEU A 41 -28.77 -37.93 -30.64
C LEU A 41 -27.90 -36.70 -31.00
N PRO A 42 -28.43 -35.48 -31.23
CA PRO A 42 -27.63 -34.30 -31.60
C PRO A 42 -26.80 -33.74 -30.42
N LEU A 43 -27.27 -33.90 -29.18
CA LEU A 43 -26.61 -33.39 -27.97
C LEU A 43 -25.24 -34.03 -27.68
N LYS A 44 -25.08 -35.34 -27.94
CA LYS A 44 -23.79 -36.03 -27.81
C LYS A 44 -22.80 -35.58 -28.88
N ALA A 45 -23.27 -35.33 -30.11
CA ALA A 45 -22.43 -34.83 -31.20
C ALA A 45 -21.96 -33.39 -30.96
N VAL A 46 -22.84 -32.52 -30.45
CA VAL A 46 -22.50 -31.13 -30.11
C VAL A 46 -21.50 -31.07 -28.95
N ARG A 47 -21.72 -31.82 -27.85
CA ARG A 47 -20.75 -31.90 -26.73
C ARG A 47 -19.38 -32.42 -27.18
N ARG A 48 -19.34 -33.44 -28.05
CA ARG A 48 -18.08 -33.94 -28.64
C ARG A 48 -17.38 -32.88 -29.51
N ARG A 49 -18.12 -32.14 -30.35
CA ARG A 49 -17.55 -31.04 -31.16
C ARG A 49 -17.01 -29.89 -30.32
N PHE A 50 -17.69 -29.50 -29.23
CA PHE A 50 -17.18 -28.48 -28.30
C PHE A 50 -15.93 -28.95 -27.54
N SER A 51 -15.92 -30.20 -27.06
CA SER A 51 -14.74 -30.81 -26.42
C SER A 51 -13.53 -30.86 -27.37
N VAL A 52 -13.74 -31.29 -28.62
CA VAL A 52 -12.68 -31.34 -29.65
C VAL A 52 -12.20 -29.93 -30.04
N LYS A 53 -13.09 -28.94 -30.17
CA LYS A 53 -12.70 -27.54 -30.42
C LYS A 53 -11.90 -26.95 -29.26
N CYS A 54 -12.29 -27.21 -28.01
CA CYS A 54 -11.51 -26.78 -26.84
C CYS A 54 -10.14 -27.45 -26.78
N ARG A 55 -10.05 -28.77 -27.04
CA ARG A 55 -8.76 -29.50 -27.12
C ARG A 55 -7.86 -28.97 -28.24
N LYS A 56 -8.41 -28.69 -29.43
CA LYS A 56 -7.66 -28.10 -30.55
C LYS A 56 -7.19 -26.67 -30.23
N LYS A 57 -7.99 -25.85 -29.54
CA LYS A 57 -7.62 -24.48 -29.13
C LYS A 57 -6.53 -24.48 -28.05
N ILE A 58 -6.57 -25.42 -27.10
CA ILE A 58 -5.52 -25.64 -26.09
C ILE A 58 -4.23 -26.15 -26.76
N HIS A 59 -4.34 -27.09 -27.71
CA HIS A 59 -3.18 -27.62 -28.43
C HIS A 59 -2.54 -26.55 -29.32
N ARG A 60 -3.33 -25.70 -29.99
CA ARG A 60 -2.84 -24.56 -30.78
C ARG A 60 -2.15 -23.52 -29.90
N ARG A 61 -2.73 -23.16 -28.75
CA ARG A 61 -2.07 -22.29 -27.75
C ARG A 61 -0.76 -22.90 -27.21
N LYS A 62 -0.72 -24.21 -26.92
CA LYS A 62 0.52 -24.90 -26.52
C LYS A 62 1.57 -24.89 -27.63
N LYS A 63 1.17 -25.01 -28.90
CA LYS A 63 2.05 -24.98 -30.07
C LYS A 63 2.55 -23.56 -30.39
N GLU A 64 1.72 -22.54 -30.15
CA GLU A 64 2.07 -21.11 -30.22
C GLU A 64 3.00 -20.71 -29.07
N LEU A 65 2.81 -21.23 -27.84
CA LEU A 65 3.73 -21.02 -26.71
C LEU A 65 5.11 -21.67 -26.94
N LYS A 66 5.16 -22.86 -27.56
CA LYS A 66 6.43 -23.54 -27.90
C LYS A 66 7.29 -22.81 -28.94
N LYS A 67 6.74 -21.82 -29.65
CA LYS A 67 7.44 -21.06 -30.71
C LYS A 67 8.08 -19.76 -30.21
N LYS A 68 7.82 -19.35 -28.97
CA LYS A 68 8.54 -18.26 -28.30
C LYS A 68 9.56 -18.90 -27.36
N ASN A 69 10.85 -18.56 -27.54
CA ASN A 69 11.94 -18.95 -26.65
C ASN A 69 11.75 -18.25 -25.29
N PHE A 70 10.79 -18.72 -24.49
CA PHE A 70 10.74 -18.37 -23.08
C PHE A 70 11.80 -19.19 -22.36
N ALA A 71 12.68 -18.52 -21.62
CA ALA A 71 13.56 -19.19 -20.67
C ALA A 71 12.70 -20.06 -19.73
N ASP A 72 13.06 -21.34 -19.58
CA ASP A 72 12.36 -22.23 -18.67
C ASP A 72 12.81 -21.94 -17.24
N TRP A 73 12.20 -20.93 -16.63
CA TRP A 73 12.46 -20.55 -15.24
C TRP A 73 12.18 -21.69 -14.26
N SER A 74 11.38 -22.70 -14.63
CA SER A 74 11.09 -23.83 -13.73
C SER A 74 12.30 -24.74 -13.46
N SER A 75 13.32 -24.64 -14.31
CA SER A 75 14.58 -25.38 -14.23
C SER A 75 15.65 -24.71 -13.36
N LEU A 76 15.37 -23.53 -12.78
CA LEU A 76 16.34 -22.83 -11.93
C LEU A 76 16.72 -23.71 -10.72
N PRO A 77 18.03 -23.94 -10.45
CA PRO A 77 18.45 -24.74 -9.31
C PRO A 77 17.96 -24.15 -7.98
N ARG A 78 17.65 -25.02 -7.02
CA ARG A 78 17.19 -24.64 -5.67
C ARG A 78 18.11 -23.62 -5.00
N GLY A 79 19.42 -23.85 -5.00
CA GLY A 79 20.38 -22.93 -4.37
C GLY A 79 20.37 -21.52 -4.95
N ILE A 80 20.10 -21.37 -6.26
CA ILE A 80 19.98 -20.04 -6.88
C ILE A 80 18.69 -19.35 -6.43
N LEU A 81 17.58 -20.09 -6.32
CA LEU A 81 16.32 -19.56 -5.81
C LEU A 81 16.45 -19.12 -4.34
N GLU A 82 17.19 -19.87 -3.54
CA GLU A 82 17.47 -19.53 -2.13
C GLU A 82 18.33 -18.26 -2.04
N MET A 83 19.41 -18.15 -2.82
CA MET A 83 20.22 -16.92 -2.89
C MET A 83 19.43 -15.69 -3.36
N VAL A 84 18.48 -15.87 -4.28
CA VAL A 84 17.58 -14.80 -4.70
C VAL A 84 16.65 -14.43 -3.55
N ALA A 85 16.06 -15.41 -2.87
CA ALA A 85 15.13 -15.19 -1.77
C ALA A 85 15.79 -14.46 -0.58
N GLU A 86 17.04 -14.78 -0.26
CA GLU A 86 17.81 -14.11 0.81
C GLU A 86 18.01 -12.60 0.58
N ARG A 87 17.90 -12.14 -0.67
CA ARG A 87 18.09 -10.74 -1.05
C ARG A 87 16.78 -9.98 -1.26
N LEU A 88 15.66 -10.68 -1.22
CA LEU A 88 14.35 -10.14 -1.50
C LEU A 88 13.58 -9.91 -0.21
N THR A 89 12.68 -8.94 -0.22
CA THR A 89 11.74 -8.79 0.88
C THR A 89 10.81 -10.00 0.92
N PHE A 90 10.20 -10.25 2.08
CA PHE A 90 9.20 -11.31 2.22
C PHE A 90 8.07 -11.19 1.17
N ILE A 91 7.66 -9.95 0.87
CA ILE A 91 6.62 -9.64 -0.12
C ILE A 91 7.03 -10.06 -1.53
N ASP A 92 8.29 -9.82 -1.88
CA ASP A 92 8.85 -10.17 -3.18
C ASP A 92 9.00 -11.68 -3.33
N CYS A 93 9.51 -12.36 -2.28
CA CYS A 93 9.58 -13.82 -2.21
C CYS A 93 8.21 -14.47 -2.45
N LEU A 94 7.17 -13.93 -1.83
CA LEU A 94 5.80 -14.38 -2.04
C LEU A 94 5.30 -14.14 -3.46
N SER A 95 5.68 -13.04 -4.08
CA SER A 95 5.32 -12.73 -5.47
C SER A 95 6.00 -13.68 -6.44
N ILE A 96 7.30 -13.93 -6.28
CA ILE A 96 8.06 -14.82 -7.17
C ILE A 96 7.72 -16.31 -6.93
N SER A 97 7.24 -16.68 -5.73
CA SER A 97 6.72 -18.03 -5.45
C SER A 97 5.57 -18.43 -6.39
N LYS A 98 4.93 -17.46 -7.06
CA LYS A 98 3.81 -17.69 -7.99
C LYS A 98 4.24 -17.87 -9.44
N VAL A 99 5.53 -17.73 -9.77
CA VAL A 99 6.05 -17.88 -11.15
C VAL A 99 5.77 -19.27 -11.70
N CYS A 100 6.11 -20.32 -10.94
CA CYS A 100 5.78 -21.70 -11.29
C CYS A 100 5.74 -22.58 -10.03
N THR A 101 5.24 -23.81 -10.17
CA THR A 101 5.14 -24.78 -9.06
C THR A 101 6.48 -25.15 -8.46
N SER A 102 7.57 -25.14 -9.25
CA SER A 102 8.92 -25.42 -8.76
C SER A 102 9.38 -24.34 -7.78
N TRP A 103 9.19 -23.06 -8.14
CA TRP A 103 9.53 -21.92 -7.28
C TRP A 103 8.62 -21.87 -6.05
N ASN A 104 7.32 -22.13 -6.22
CA ASN A 104 6.38 -22.23 -5.11
C ASN A 104 6.80 -23.30 -4.10
N ARG A 105 7.35 -24.42 -4.58
CA ARG A 105 7.83 -25.47 -3.70
C ARG A 105 9.02 -24.98 -2.88
N VAL A 106 10.04 -24.42 -3.52
CA VAL A 106 11.25 -23.94 -2.82
C VAL A 106 10.93 -22.80 -1.85
N LEU A 107 10.13 -21.83 -2.30
CA LEU A 107 9.86 -20.60 -1.54
C LEU A 107 8.64 -20.70 -0.62
N GLY A 108 7.73 -21.65 -0.87
CA GLY A 108 6.47 -21.84 -0.17
C GLY A 108 6.39 -23.04 0.77
N GLU A 109 7.37 -23.95 0.74
CA GLU A 109 7.50 -25.06 1.72
C GLU A 109 7.71 -24.53 3.15
N GLU A 110 8.43 -23.42 3.30
CA GLU A 110 8.73 -22.77 4.59
C GLU A 110 7.58 -21.86 5.09
N LEU A 111 6.56 -21.60 4.28
CA LEU A 111 5.58 -20.54 4.54
C LEU A 111 4.26 -21.08 5.14
N PRO A 112 3.83 -20.61 6.33
CA PRO A 112 2.50 -20.83 6.89
C PRO A 112 1.34 -20.71 5.88
N ARG A 113 0.25 -21.46 6.11
CA ARG A 113 -0.89 -21.58 5.17
C ARG A 113 -1.54 -20.24 4.78
N TRP A 114 -1.56 -19.27 5.68
CA TRP A 114 -2.08 -17.91 5.43
C TRP A 114 -1.16 -17.07 4.53
N GLN A 115 0.10 -17.46 4.38
CA GLN A 115 1.11 -16.79 3.57
C GLN A 115 1.08 -17.23 2.10
N ARG A 116 0.29 -18.23 1.71
CA ARG A 116 0.17 -18.68 0.31
C ARG A 116 -0.76 -17.81 -0.56
N HIS A 117 -1.32 -16.74 -0.01
CA HIS A 117 -2.37 -15.93 -0.63
C HIS A 117 -1.90 -14.51 -0.92
N GLY A 118 -2.27 -13.97 -2.07
CA GLY A 118 -1.63 -12.84 -2.73
C GLY A 118 -1.83 -11.48 -2.10
N PHE A 119 -0.78 -10.67 -2.26
CA PHE A 119 -0.74 -9.24 -2.02
C PHE A 119 -1.48 -8.42 -3.07
N PRO A 120 -1.85 -7.17 -2.76
CA PRO A 120 -1.62 -6.43 -1.51
C PRO A 120 -2.70 -6.64 -0.44
N TRP A 121 -2.32 -6.50 0.83
CA TRP A 121 -3.17 -6.65 2.00
C TRP A 121 -3.44 -5.28 2.64
N LEU A 122 -4.70 -4.99 2.94
CA LEU A 122 -5.08 -3.85 3.78
C LEU A 122 -5.37 -4.34 5.19
N LEU A 123 -4.60 -3.83 6.16
CA LEU A 123 -4.81 -4.10 7.58
C LEU A 123 -5.85 -3.12 8.14
N VAL A 124 -6.84 -3.64 8.87
CA VAL A 124 -7.83 -2.80 9.56
C VAL A 124 -7.22 -2.28 10.87
N SER A 125 -7.06 -0.96 10.98
CA SER A 125 -6.38 -0.31 12.11
C SER A 125 -7.21 -0.28 13.40
N ASP A 126 -8.52 -0.02 13.31
CA ASP A 126 -9.44 0.16 14.45
C ASP A 126 -9.88 -1.16 15.12
N GLN A 127 -8.88 -1.96 15.50
CA GLN A 127 -9.04 -3.28 16.13
C GLN A 127 -8.02 -3.49 17.25
N GLN A 128 -7.61 -2.41 17.92
CA GLN A 128 -6.53 -2.42 18.92
C GLN A 128 -6.77 -3.36 20.11
N ASN A 129 -8.03 -3.66 20.45
CA ASN A 129 -8.38 -4.56 21.55
C ASN A 129 -8.41 -6.04 21.14
N LYS A 130 -7.84 -6.39 19.97
CA LYS A 130 -7.81 -7.76 19.44
C LYS A 130 -6.38 -8.17 19.11
N GLU A 131 -6.03 -9.39 19.49
CA GLU A 131 -4.80 -10.05 19.05
C GLU A 131 -4.89 -10.48 17.59
N ILE A 132 -6.11 -10.71 17.10
CA ILE A 132 -6.37 -11.06 15.70
C ILE A 132 -6.78 -9.81 14.92
N ARG A 133 -6.06 -9.53 13.84
CA ARG A 133 -6.29 -8.39 12.93
C ARG A 133 -6.95 -8.83 11.64
N THR A 134 -7.95 -8.06 11.22
CA THR A 134 -8.58 -8.27 9.92
C THR A 134 -7.70 -7.71 8.82
N CYS A 135 -7.44 -8.55 7.82
CA CYS A 135 -6.74 -8.19 6.59
C CYS A 135 -7.68 -8.38 5.39
N ILE A 136 -7.58 -7.48 4.42
CA ILE A 136 -8.42 -7.47 3.22
C ILE A 136 -7.53 -7.47 1.99
N SER A 137 -7.73 -8.43 1.09
CA SER A 137 -7.21 -8.32 -0.28
C SER A 137 -8.31 -7.82 -1.20
N ILE A 138 -8.12 -6.63 -1.75
CA ILE A 138 -9.03 -6.07 -2.76
C ILE A 138 -8.97 -6.91 -4.03
N LEU A 139 -7.77 -7.33 -4.45
CA LEU A 139 -7.57 -8.08 -5.69
C LEU A 139 -8.23 -9.46 -5.64
N GLU A 140 -8.13 -10.15 -4.51
CA GLU A 140 -8.73 -11.46 -4.32
C GLU A 140 -10.19 -11.37 -3.83
N ASN A 141 -10.67 -10.15 -3.50
CA ASN A 141 -11.95 -9.90 -2.87
C ASN A 141 -12.17 -10.85 -1.68
N ARG A 142 -11.18 -10.89 -0.80
CA ARG A 142 -11.11 -11.81 0.33
C ARG A 142 -10.80 -11.05 1.61
N VAL A 143 -11.38 -11.53 2.70
CA VAL A 143 -11.06 -11.12 4.07
C VAL A 143 -10.47 -12.31 4.78
N TRP A 144 -9.46 -12.10 5.59
CA TRP A 144 -8.92 -13.09 6.50
C TRP A 144 -8.43 -12.46 7.79
N GLU A 145 -8.07 -13.32 8.70
CA GLU A 145 -7.59 -12.99 10.03
C GLU A 145 -6.09 -13.28 10.11
N LEU A 146 -5.35 -12.32 10.66
CA LEU A 146 -3.93 -12.39 10.94
C LEU A 146 -3.77 -12.31 12.45
N GLU A 147 -3.24 -13.37 13.04
CA GLU A 147 -2.84 -13.34 14.45
C GLU A 147 -1.60 -12.46 14.59
N LEU A 148 -1.70 -11.43 15.43
CA LEU A 148 -0.68 -10.40 15.64
C LEU A 148 -0.80 -9.89 17.08
N SER A 149 -0.45 -10.74 18.03
CA SER A 149 -0.56 -10.45 19.47
C SER A 149 0.32 -9.28 19.90
N GLU A 150 1.46 -9.07 19.23
CA GLU A 150 2.38 -7.95 19.45
C GLU A 150 1.76 -6.57 19.16
N ALA A 151 0.71 -6.55 18.34
CA ALA A 151 -0.06 -5.36 18.04
C ALA A 151 -1.14 -5.07 19.10
N TYR A 152 -1.38 -5.95 20.07
CA TYR A 152 -2.44 -5.75 21.06
C TYR A 152 -2.28 -4.40 21.81
N GLY A 153 -3.38 -3.67 21.94
CA GLY A 153 -3.41 -2.32 22.50
C GLY A 153 -2.88 -1.22 21.59
N LYS A 154 -2.49 -1.53 20.34
CA LYS A 154 -1.91 -0.59 19.38
C LYS A 154 -2.81 -0.44 18.15
N TYR A 155 -2.91 0.77 17.61
CA TYR A 155 -3.49 1.01 16.28
C TYR A 155 -2.38 1.12 15.23
N CYS A 156 -2.71 0.84 13.97
CA CYS A 156 -1.78 0.94 12.86
C CYS A 156 -1.84 2.34 12.24
N TRP A 157 -0.71 3.03 12.21
CA TRP A 157 -0.60 4.37 11.61
C TRP A 157 -0.25 4.32 10.12
N GLY A 158 0.39 3.22 9.70
CA GLY A 158 0.80 3.01 8.33
C GLY A 158 1.70 1.79 8.18
N SER A 159 2.21 1.60 6.98
CA SER A 159 3.15 0.52 6.65
C SER A 159 4.26 1.06 5.75
N PHE A 160 5.44 0.46 5.87
CA PHE A 160 6.57 0.71 4.99
C PHE A 160 7.22 -0.63 4.66
N CYS A 161 7.29 -0.97 3.37
CA CYS A 161 7.68 -2.30 2.89
C CYS A 161 6.89 -3.41 3.60
N ASP A 162 7.57 -4.25 4.39
CA ASP A 162 7.02 -5.35 5.17
C ASP A 162 6.83 -5.01 6.67
N TRP A 163 7.02 -3.74 7.06
CA TRP A 163 6.87 -3.29 8.45
C TRP A 163 5.60 -2.46 8.65
N LEU A 164 4.99 -2.64 9.82
CA LEU A 164 3.87 -1.86 10.30
C LEU A 164 4.33 -0.82 11.31
N ILE A 165 3.74 0.37 11.26
CA ILE A 165 3.91 1.42 12.25
C ILE A 165 2.78 1.29 13.26
N MET A 166 3.10 0.77 14.44
CA MET A 166 2.14 0.49 15.50
C MET A 166 2.24 1.56 16.58
N VAL A 167 1.10 2.14 16.97
CA VAL A 167 1.04 3.25 17.91
C VAL A 167 0.12 2.93 19.06
N LYS A 168 0.56 3.26 20.28
CA LYS A 168 -0.24 3.19 21.49
C LYS A 168 -0.29 4.56 22.14
N LYS A 169 -1.50 5.02 22.43
CA LYS A 169 -1.70 6.23 23.23
C LYS A 169 -1.40 5.91 24.70
N ILE A 170 -0.41 6.59 25.27
CA ILE A 170 -0.04 6.42 26.68
C ILE A 170 -0.86 7.36 27.55
N ASP A 171 -0.94 8.63 27.16
CA ASP A 171 -1.75 9.66 27.80
C ASP A 171 -2.28 10.65 26.75
N ASN A 172 -2.75 11.84 27.18
CA ASN A 172 -3.32 12.84 26.27
C ASN A 172 -2.31 13.53 25.34
N PHE A 173 -1.01 13.36 25.57
CA PHE A 173 0.06 14.06 24.85
C PHE A 173 1.09 13.09 24.28
N HIS A 174 1.29 11.91 24.86
CA HIS A 174 2.37 11.00 24.51
C HIS A 174 1.89 9.74 23.79
N LEU A 175 2.65 9.34 22.77
CA LEU A 175 2.48 8.13 21.99
C LEU A 175 3.73 7.25 22.09
N GLU A 176 3.52 5.96 22.33
CA GLU A 176 4.50 4.91 22.10
C GLU A 176 4.38 4.44 20.65
N VAL A 177 5.51 4.38 19.94
CA VAL A 177 5.56 3.97 18.52
C VAL A 177 6.54 2.83 18.35
N ASN A 178 6.08 1.73 17.78
CA ASN A 178 6.91 0.56 17.48
C ASN A 178 6.80 0.21 15.99
N LEU A 179 7.92 -0.17 15.40
CA LEU A 179 7.94 -0.83 14.10
C LEU A 179 7.76 -2.32 14.33
N LEU A 180 6.77 -2.93 13.69
CA LEU A 180 6.45 -4.35 13.83
C LEU A 180 6.50 -5.02 12.48
N ASN A 181 7.34 -6.05 12.33
CA ASN A 181 7.26 -6.96 11.20
C ASN A 181 6.21 -8.05 11.52
N PRO A 182 5.06 -8.08 10.82
CA PRO A 182 3.98 -9.01 11.12
C PRO A 182 4.28 -10.46 10.70
N PHE A 183 5.37 -10.70 9.97
CA PHE A 183 5.75 -12.02 9.49
C PHE A 183 6.83 -12.66 10.37
N SER A 184 7.77 -11.86 10.86
CA SER A 184 8.84 -12.33 11.74
C SER A 184 8.60 -12.06 13.23
N GLY A 185 7.56 -11.30 13.58
CA GLY A 185 7.28 -10.85 14.96
C GLY A 185 8.33 -9.88 15.53
N ARG A 186 9.31 -9.45 14.72
CA ARG A 186 10.38 -8.55 15.18
C ARG A 186 9.80 -7.17 15.44
N GLN A 187 10.25 -6.55 16.52
CA GLN A 187 9.83 -5.23 16.95
C GLN A 187 11.02 -4.32 17.16
N ILE A 188 10.86 -3.05 16.79
CA ILE A 188 11.79 -1.97 17.11
C ILE A 188 10.97 -0.89 17.81
N SER A 189 11.26 -0.65 19.09
CA SER A 189 10.65 0.43 19.85
C SER A 189 11.38 1.74 19.59
N LEU A 190 10.61 2.79 19.28
CA LEU A 190 11.11 4.14 19.11
C LEU A 190 10.92 4.94 20.41
N PRO A 191 11.69 6.02 20.64
CA PRO A 191 11.45 6.91 21.77
C PRO A 191 10.04 7.52 21.71
N LEU A 192 9.48 7.87 22.87
CA LEU A 192 8.14 8.48 22.96
C LEU A 192 8.05 9.75 22.12
N ILE A 193 6.90 9.95 21.48
CA ILE A 193 6.60 11.15 20.70
C ILE A 193 5.36 11.84 21.22
N TRP A 194 5.22 13.10 20.85
CA TRP A 194 4.02 13.87 21.13
C TRP A 194 2.92 13.50 20.13
N ASN A 195 1.66 13.59 20.53
CA ASN A 195 0.51 13.27 19.68
C ASN A 195 0.20 14.34 18.61
N PHE A 196 1.10 15.32 18.45
CA PHE A 196 1.02 16.34 17.43
C PHE A 196 1.67 15.93 16.10
N TYR A 197 2.36 14.79 16.04
CA TYR A 197 2.82 14.25 14.76
C TYR A 197 1.68 13.50 14.06
N HIS A 198 1.58 13.59 12.74
CA HIS A 198 0.47 12.99 11.97
C HIS A 198 0.93 11.95 10.91
N LYS A 199 2.22 11.91 10.57
CA LYS A 199 2.81 10.95 9.63
C LYS A 199 4.26 10.63 9.98
N MET A 200 4.67 9.38 9.73
CA MET A 200 6.06 8.92 9.79
C MET A 200 6.50 8.35 8.44
N VAL A 201 7.75 8.64 8.03
CA VAL A 201 8.36 8.17 6.79
C VAL A 201 9.75 7.62 7.09
N HIS A 202 10.14 6.53 6.41
CA HIS A 202 11.45 5.89 6.60
C HIS A 202 12.32 6.02 5.34
N SER A 203 13.63 6.14 5.54
CA SER A 203 14.60 6.16 4.42
C SER A 203 15.10 4.79 3.97
N GLY A 204 14.74 3.71 4.67
CA GLY A 204 15.31 2.40 4.43
C GLY A 204 14.64 1.31 5.26
N LEU A 205 15.10 0.07 5.07
CA LEU A 205 14.55 -1.10 5.74
C LEU A 205 14.97 -1.14 7.21
N PRO A 206 14.01 -1.29 8.15
CA PRO A 206 14.35 -1.37 9.56
C PRO A 206 15.29 -2.52 9.93
N SER A 207 15.31 -3.60 9.13
CA SER A 207 16.20 -4.75 9.31
C SER A 207 17.68 -4.46 9.06
N GLU A 208 18.02 -3.41 8.32
CA GLU A 208 19.41 -3.06 7.98
C GLU A 208 20.09 -2.20 9.05
N ASN A 209 19.34 -1.72 10.06
CA ASN A 209 19.81 -0.79 11.10
C ASN A 209 20.50 0.48 10.55
N ASN A 210 20.28 0.82 9.28
CA ASN A 210 20.85 1.98 8.61
C ASN A 210 19.76 2.77 7.89
N PHE A 211 18.88 3.38 8.67
CA PHE A 211 17.76 4.17 8.16
C PHE A 211 17.46 5.35 9.10
N ILE A 212 16.69 6.30 8.60
CA ILE A 212 16.15 7.43 9.35
C ILE A 212 14.63 7.32 9.38
N CYS A 213 14.04 7.49 10.55
CA CYS A 213 12.63 7.83 10.70
C CYS A 213 12.47 9.34 10.71
N MET A 214 11.54 9.86 9.93
CA MET A 214 11.14 11.27 9.92
C MET A 214 9.66 11.38 10.28
N LEU A 215 9.33 12.27 11.22
CA LEU A 215 7.96 12.61 11.61
C LEU A 215 7.57 14.00 11.14
N LEU A 216 6.31 14.16 10.74
CA LEU A 216 5.71 15.44 10.37
C LEU A 216 4.82 15.98 11.48
N HIS A 217 5.10 17.20 11.94
CA HIS A 217 4.24 17.88 12.90
C HIS A 217 2.96 18.39 12.22
N SER A 218 1.81 18.26 12.90
CA SER A 218 0.49 18.60 12.36
C SER A 218 0.19 20.10 12.30
N GLN A 219 0.79 20.88 13.19
CA GLN A 219 0.46 22.31 13.36
C GLN A 219 1.63 23.25 13.07
N TYR A 220 2.84 22.73 12.90
CA TYR A 220 4.03 23.54 12.70
C TYR A 220 4.84 22.93 11.56
N CYS A 221 5.62 23.75 10.87
CA CYS A 221 6.63 23.31 9.92
C CYS A 221 7.84 22.71 10.68
N GLU A 222 7.59 21.72 11.53
CA GLU A 222 8.58 21.00 12.33
C GLU A 222 8.63 19.54 11.88
N LEU A 223 9.86 19.06 11.74
CA LEU A 223 10.21 17.68 11.48
C LEU A 223 10.88 17.09 12.72
N ALA A 224 10.79 15.79 12.92
CA ALA A 224 11.62 15.10 13.91
C ALA A 224 12.28 13.87 13.30
N PHE A 225 13.59 13.76 13.48
CA PHE A 225 14.41 12.69 12.96
C PHE A 225 14.87 11.73 14.06
N TRP A 226 14.88 10.44 13.74
CA TRP A 226 15.45 9.42 14.61
C TRP A 226 16.26 8.42 13.78
N VAL A 227 17.37 7.96 14.34
CA VAL A 227 18.22 6.91 13.77
C VAL A 227 18.34 5.76 14.76
N PRO A 228 18.51 4.51 14.27
CA PRO A 228 18.75 3.35 15.13
C PRO A 228 19.81 3.59 16.19
N GLY A 229 19.48 3.28 17.44
CA GLY A 229 20.36 3.46 18.59
C GLY A 229 20.32 4.84 19.25
N ALA A 230 19.63 5.83 18.66
CA ALA A 230 19.44 7.13 19.32
C ALA A 230 18.39 7.04 20.45
N ASN A 231 18.67 7.73 21.55
CA ASN A 231 17.79 7.76 22.74
C ASN A 231 16.65 8.78 22.63
N SER A 232 16.74 9.74 21.72
CA SER A 232 15.77 10.83 21.55
C SER A 232 15.57 11.19 20.09
N TRP A 233 14.43 11.83 19.81
CA TRP A 233 14.14 12.44 18.53
C TRP A 233 14.84 13.79 18.41
N ARG A 234 15.46 14.03 17.26
CA ARG A 234 16.06 15.33 16.94
C ARG A 234 15.09 16.14 16.10
N LYS A 235 14.52 17.19 16.68
CA LYS A 235 13.57 18.08 16.01
C LYS A 235 14.31 19.01 15.08
N HIS A 236 13.70 19.44 13.98
CA HIS A 236 14.20 20.44 13.06
C HIS A 236 13.04 21.28 12.56
N LYS A 237 13.13 22.61 12.71
CA LYS A 237 12.06 23.53 12.34
C LYS A 237 12.42 24.29 11.07
N LEU A 238 11.50 24.29 10.12
CA LEU A 238 11.54 25.06 8.89
C LEU A 238 10.58 26.24 8.98
N THR A 239 10.69 27.15 8.01
CA THR A 239 9.79 28.30 7.88
C THR A 239 8.62 27.97 6.97
N GLY A 240 7.42 28.39 7.36
CA GLY A 240 6.21 28.25 6.54
C GLY A 240 5.12 27.43 7.24
N GLU A 241 4.22 26.91 6.42
CA GLU A 241 3.08 26.11 6.86
C GLU A 241 3.47 24.64 7.13
N PRO A 242 2.66 23.89 7.90
CA PRO A 242 2.87 22.47 8.13
C PRO A 242 2.82 21.67 6.82
N PHE A 243 3.63 20.62 6.73
CA PHE A 243 3.60 19.72 5.58
C PHE A 243 2.35 18.84 5.61
N GLU A 244 1.71 18.67 4.47
CA GLU A 244 0.50 17.84 4.29
C GLU A 244 0.84 16.35 4.20
N ASP A 245 1.97 16.04 3.55
CA ASP A 245 2.38 14.68 3.28
C ASP A 245 3.89 14.57 3.07
N ALA A 246 4.42 13.34 3.13
CA ALA A 246 5.81 13.09 2.79
C ALA A 246 6.05 11.68 2.25
N VAL A 247 7.11 11.53 1.47
CA VAL A 247 7.57 10.23 0.99
C VAL A 247 9.10 10.22 0.89
N PHE A 248 9.69 9.03 0.99
CA PHE A 248 11.11 8.86 0.71
C PHE A 248 11.28 8.30 -0.69
N CYS A 249 12.15 8.90 -1.49
CA CYS A 249 12.44 8.45 -2.85
C CYS A 249 13.90 8.80 -3.20
N ASN A 250 14.62 7.90 -3.86
CA ASN A 250 15.96 8.13 -4.41
C ASN A 250 16.96 8.84 -3.47
N GLY A 251 17.00 8.46 -2.20
CA GLY A 251 17.96 9.02 -1.24
C GLY A 251 17.54 10.34 -0.60
N SER A 252 16.32 10.84 -0.86
CA SER A 252 15.81 12.08 -0.26
C SER A 252 14.41 11.90 0.30
N PHE A 253 14.11 12.67 1.35
CA PHE A 253 12.74 12.89 1.78
C PHE A 253 12.12 14.01 0.95
N TYR A 254 10.92 13.78 0.43
CA TYR A 254 10.11 14.77 -0.24
C TYR A 254 8.91 15.10 0.63
N LEU A 255 8.69 16.38 0.86
CA LEU A 255 7.66 16.92 1.75
C LEU A 255 6.70 17.77 0.90
N LEU A 256 5.41 17.46 0.95
CA LEU A 256 4.37 18.24 0.31
C LEU A 256 3.97 19.40 1.21
N ALA A 257 4.26 20.62 0.76
CA ALA A 257 3.81 21.85 1.38
C ALA A 257 2.52 22.36 0.72
N ASP A 258 1.99 23.46 1.26
CA ASP A 258 0.83 24.11 0.67
C ASP A 258 1.09 24.56 -0.79
N GLY A 259 0.02 24.60 -1.57
CA GLY A 259 0.06 25.10 -2.94
C GLY A 259 0.75 24.17 -3.94
N PHE A 260 0.83 22.86 -3.65
CA PHE A 260 1.49 21.81 -4.45
C PHE A 260 3.02 21.85 -4.43
N ASN A 261 3.61 22.73 -3.62
CA ASN A 261 5.05 22.87 -3.54
C ASN A 261 5.68 21.67 -2.84
N ILE A 262 6.87 21.26 -3.29
CA ILE A 262 7.58 20.12 -2.73
C ILE A 262 8.93 20.59 -2.18
N TRP A 263 9.25 20.19 -0.96
CA TRP A 263 10.58 20.35 -0.40
C TRP A 263 11.32 19.02 -0.47
N GLN A 264 12.57 19.05 -0.87
CA GLN A 264 13.46 17.91 -0.87
C GLN A 264 14.51 18.08 0.23
N ILE A 265 14.76 17.01 0.98
CA ILE A 265 15.81 16.93 2.00
C ILE A 265 16.69 15.72 1.71
N ASP A 266 17.98 15.94 1.44
CA ASP A 266 18.93 14.86 1.23
C ASP A 266 19.24 14.15 2.56
N VAL A 267 19.09 12.83 2.60
CA VAL A 267 19.41 11.99 3.76
C VAL A 267 20.87 12.13 4.19
N ARG A 268 21.80 12.32 3.27
CA ARG A 268 23.23 12.51 3.57
C ARG A 268 23.45 13.76 4.43
N SER A 269 22.69 14.83 4.16
CA SER A 269 22.76 16.07 4.94
C SER A 269 22.25 15.86 6.37
N ILE A 270 21.24 15.01 6.55
CA ILE A 270 20.71 14.63 7.87
C ILE A 270 21.77 13.84 8.65
N TYR A 271 22.38 12.81 8.06
CA TYR A 271 23.44 12.03 8.71
C TYR A 271 24.64 12.91 9.12
N SER A 272 25.09 13.78 8.22
CA SER A 272 26.16 14.75 8.49
C SER A 272 25.82 15.63 9.70
N SER A 273 24.57 16.13 9.77
CA SER A 273 24.10 16.95 10.89
C SER A 273 24.03 16.15 12.20
N ILE A 274 23.55 14.91 12.16
CA ILE A 274 23.46 14.04 13.35
C ILE A 274 24.85 13.75 13.94
N SER A 275 25.83 13.45 13.07
CA SER A 275 27.19 13.08 13.47
C SER A 275 27.98 14.18 14.17
N LYS A 276 27.61 15.45 13.97
CA LYS A 276 28.29 16.61 14.56
C LYS A 276 27.92 16.88 16.02
N GLY A 277 26.98 16.12 16.59
CA GLY A 277 26.65 16.23 18.02
C GLY A 277 25.86 17.48 18.39
N ASP A 278 25.24 18.16 17.43
CA ASP A 278 24.27 19.22 17.73
C ASP A 278 23.03 18.56 18.37
N ASP A 279 22.99 18.64 19.70
CA ASP A 279 21.89 18.12 20.54
C ASP A 279 20.60 18.96 20.41
N ASP A 280 20.67 20.09 19.71
CA ASP A 280 19.55 20.96 19.38
C ASP A 280 19.70 21.39 17.91
N PHE A 281 18.74 21.09 17.02
CA PHE A 281 18.70 21.72 15.67
C PHE A 281 18.21 23.18 15.80
N GLY A 282 18.61 23.87 16.86
CA GLY A 282 18.41 25.28 17.06
C GLY A 282 19.24 26.05 16.04
N THR A 283 18.58 26.52 14.99
CA THR A 283 19.00 27.60 14.07
C THR A 283 20.23 27.35 13.18
N GLN A 284 21.06 26.32 13.41
CA GLN A 284 22.35 26.18 12.70
C GLN A 284 22.75 24.79 12.19
N SER A 285 21.87 23.80 12.28
CA SER A 285 22.03 22.53 11.55
C SER A 285 21.71 22.75 10.07
N LYS A 286 22.73 22.80 9.21
CA LYS A 286 22.60 22.97 7.76
C LYS A 286 22.12 21.67 7.09
N ILE A 287 20.91 21.22 7.43
CA ILE A 287 20.19 20.26 6.60
C ILE A 287 20.01 20.93 5.24
N GLU A 288 20.48 20.27 4.19
CA GLU A 288 20.37 20.80 2.84
C GLU A 288 18.95 20.58 2.35
N THR A 289 18.23 21.68 2.16
CA THR A 289 16.87 21.69 1.65
C THR A 289 16.84 22.30 0.26
N GLN A 290 16.08 21.68 -0.64
CA GLN A 290 15.81 22.19 -1.97
C GLN A 290 14.31 22.40 -2.14
N PHE A 291 13.92 23.55 -2.67
CA PHE A 291 12.53 23.85 -3.01
C PHE A 291 12.26 23.48 -4.47
N LEU A 292 11.19 22.73 -4.68
CA LEU A 292 10.72 22.30 -6.00
C LEU A 292 9.33 22.90 -6.22
N GLU A 293 9.28 23.90 -7.09
CA GLU A 293 8.02 24.50 -7.52
C GLU A 293 7.35 23.57 -8.53
N VAL A 294 6.16 23.07 -8.19
CA VAL A 294 5.38 22.22 -9.10
C VAL A 294 4.53 23.11 -10.00
N GLN A 295 4.82 23.06 -11.30
CA GLN A 295 4.00 23.72 -12.30
C GLN A 295 2.57 23.18 -12.24
N ARG A 296 1.61 24.06 -11.96
CA ARG A 296 0.21 23.66 -11.78
C ARG A 296 -0.35 23.14 -13.11
N PRO A 297 -0.88 21.91 -13.15
CA PRO A 297 -1.61 21.41 -14.30
C PRO A 297 -2.68 22.41 -14.75
N GLU A 298 -2.85 22.59 -16.06
CA GLU A 298 -3.82 23.52 -16.66
C GLU A 298 -5.26 23.29 -16.14
N ILE A 299 -5.58 22.04 -15.75
CA ILE A 299 -6.86 21.65 -15.10
C ILE A 299 -7.12 22.40 -13.77
N LEU A 300 -6.06 22.87 -13.10
CA LEU A 300 -6.15 23.73 -11.91
C LEU A 300 -6.10 25.23 -12.25
N GLN A 301 -5.66 25.59 -13.46
CA GLN A 301 -5.61 26.98 -13.94
C GLN A 301 -6.95 27.41 -14.52
N GLU A 302 -7.66 26.52 -15.22
CA GLU A 302 -9.06 26.72 -15.58
C GLU A 302 -9.93 26.52 -14.33
N GLY A 303 -10.36 27.62 -13.72
CA GLY A 303 -11.20 27.68 -12.51
C GLY A 303 -12.58 27.00 -12.59
N ILE A 304 -12.79 26.06 -13.52
CA ILE A 304 -14.05 25.35 -13.76
C ILE A 304 -14.34 24.32 -12.64
N ILE A 305 -13.32 23.70 -12.04
CA ILE A 305 -13.54 22.70 -10.96
C ILE A 305 -13.64 23.35 -9.56
N LEU A 306 -12.91 24.44 -9.31
CA LEU A 306 -12.76 25.01 -7.97
C LEU A 306 -13.64 26.23 -7.67
N HIS A 307 -14.07 27.01 -8.66
CA HIS A 307 -14.81 28.26 -8.37
C HIS A 307 -16.33 28.10 -8.25
N ASN A 308 -16.93 27.03 -8.80
CA ASN A 308 -18.39 26.93 -8.88
C ASN A 308 -19.05 25.91 -7.94
N HIS A 309 -18.28 25.20 -7.11
CA HIS A 309 -18.88 24.21 -6.23
C HIS A 309 -18.16 24.14 -4.87
N HIS A 310 -18.80 24.71 -3.83
CA HIS A 310 -18.47 24.50 -2.41
C HIS A 310 -18.49 23.01 -1.96
N ASP A 311 -18.79 22.09 -2.88
CA ASP A 311 -18.98 20.67 -2.63
C ASP A 311 -17.79 19.79 -3.04
N TYR A 312 -16.70 20.32 -3.58
CA TYR A 312 -15.53 19.51 -3.99
C TYR A 312 -14.33 19.73 -3.07
N GLN A 313 -13.70 18.62 -2.68
CA GLN A 313 -12.47 18.59 -1.89
C GLN A 313 -11.37 17.89 -2.70
N ILE A 314 -10.13 18.33 -2.49
CA ILE A 314 -8.95 17.74 -3.10
C ILE A 314 -8.11 17.14 -1.97
N LEU A 315 -7.84 15.84 -2.07
CA LEU A 315 -6.81 15.20 -1.26
C LEU A 315 -5.53 15.09 -2.07
N ARG A 316 -4.42 15.55 -1.50
CA ARG A 316 -3.10 15.56 -2.11
C ARG A 316 -2.17 14.67 -1.30
N TYR A 317 -1.34 13.89 -1.97
CA TYR A 317 -0.33 13.07 -1.31
C TYR A 317 0.77 12.67 -2.30
N LEU A 318 1.94 12.34 -1.76
CA LEU A 318 3.10 11.91 -2.52
C LEU A 318 3.19 10.38 -2.55
N VAL A 319 3.66 9.83 -3.66
CA VAL A 319 3.86 8.40 -3.86
C VAL A 319 5.21 8.19 -4.54
N GLU A 320 6.01 7.29 -3.99
CA GLU A 320 7.13 6.70 -4.71
C GLU A 320 6.61 5.50 -5.51
N SER A 321 6.95 5.43 -6.79
CA SER A 321 6.60 4.31 -7.65
C SER A 321 7.71 4.04 -8.65
N CYS A 322 8.40 2.91 -8.47
CA CYS A 322 9.46 2.46 -9.37
C CYS A 322 10.62 3.47 -9.51
N GLY A 323 10.97 4.15 -8.42
CA GLY A 323 12.00 5.18 -8.40
C GLY A 323 11.53 6.55 -8.90
N GLU A 324 10.25 6.70 -9.24
CA GLU A 324 9.68 7.99 -9.63
C GLU A 324 8.90 8.60 -8.46
N LEU A 325 9.03 9.92 -8.30
CA LEU A 325 8.21 10.68 -7.37
C LEU A 325 6.94 11.17 -8.07
N LEU A 326 5.78 10.81 -7.51
CA LEU A 326 4.48 11.16 -8.03
C LEU A 326 3.72 12.02 -7.04
N LEU A 327 3.12 13.10 -7.54
CA LEU A 327 2.12 13.87 -6.81
C LEU A 327 0.74 13.42 -7.27
N VAL A 328 -0.05 12.90 -6.33
CA VAL A 328 -1.38 12.38 -6.62
C VAL A 328 -2.43 13.30 -6.04
N CYS A 329 -3.36 13.72 -6.89
CA CYS A 329 -4.54 14.48 -6.47
C CYS A 329 -5.79 13.64 -6.67
N ARG A 330 -6.56 13.48 -5.60
CA ARG A 330 -7.88 12.86 -5.64
C ARG A 330 -8.95 13.91 -5.44
N TYR A 331 -9.86 13.97 -6.40
CA TYR A 331 -11.00 14.86 -6.37
C TYR A 331 -12.21 14.06 -5.91
N PHE A 332 -12.91 14.57 -4.91
CA PHE A 332 -14.16 13.98 -4.46
C PHE A 332 -15.15 15.07 -4.11
N SER A 333 -16.43 14.80 -4.39
CA SER A 333 -17.50 15.67 -3.92
C SER A 333 -18.10 15.14 -2.62
N THR A 334 -18.49 16.08 -1.76
CA THR A 334 -19.26 15.85 -0.53
C THR A 334 -20.71 15.41 -0.80
N LYS A 335 -21.19 15.50 -2.05
CA LYS A 335 -22.51 15.00 -2.46
C LYS A 335 -22.52 13.47 -2.55
N GLN A 336 -23.56 12.84 -2.00
CA GLN A 336 -23.78 11.40 -2.14
C GLN A 336 -23.89 11.04 -3.64
N ASP A 337 -23.13 10.04 -4.09
CA ASP A 337 -23.05 9.50 -5.47
C ASP A 337 -22.04 10.16 -6.45
N ALA A 338 -21.14 11.02 -5.99
CA ALA A 338 -20.09 11.57 -6.85
C ALA A 338 -18.97 10.57 -7.22
N VAL A 339 -18.48 10.69 -8.45
CA VAL A 339 -17.37 9.89 -8.99
C VAL A 339 -16.04 10.42 -8.44
N LEU A 340 -15.21 9.52 -7.89
CA LEU A 340 -13.82 9.80 -7.54
C LEU A 340 -12.98 9.85 -8.81
N GLU A 341 -12.38 10.99 -9.12
CA GLU A 341 -11.38 11.11 -10.18
C GLU A 341 -9.98 11.19 -9.56
N THR A 342 -9.05 10.40 -10.09
CA THR A 342 -7.64 10.39 -9.65
C THR A 342 -6.79 10.88 -10.81
N LEU A 343 -6.14 12.02 -10.63
CA LEU A 343 -5.16 12.55 -11.58
C LEU A 343 -3.75 12.26 -11.06
N LYS A 344 -2.92 11.66 -11.91
CA LYS A 344 -1.50 11.41 -11.64
C LYS A 344 -0.70 12.57 -12.24
N PHE A 345 0.18 13.16 -11.44
CA PHE A 345 1.16 14.13 -11.94
C PHE A 345 2.56 13.59 -11.67
N GLU A 346 3.38 13.61 -12.72
CA GLU A 346 4.81 13.32 -12.62
C GLU A 346 5.50 14.61 -12.23
N ALA A 347 6.18 14.60 -11.07
CA ALA A 347 7.08 15.68 -10.72
C ALA A 347 8.36 15.44 -11.54
N TRP A 348 8.50 16.15 -12.65
CA TRP A 348 9.67 16.07 -13.52
C TRP A 348 10.93 16.42 -12.72
N GLN A 349 11.96 15.57 -12.83
CA GLN A 349 13.36 15.91 -12.51
C GLN A 349 14.05 16.48 -13.73
#